data_AF-A0A8T2QRJ1-F1
#
_entry.id   AF-A0A8T2QRJ1-F1
#
_cell.length_a   1.000
_cell.length_b   1.000
_cell.length_c   1.000
_cell.angle_alpha   90.00
_cell.angle_beta   90.00
_cell.angle_gamma   90.00
#
_symmetry.space_group_name_H-M   'P 1'
#
loop_
_entity.id
_entity.type
_entity.pdbx_description
1 polymer ?
#
loop_
_entity_poly.entity_id
_entity_poly.type
_entity_poly.pdbx_seq_one_letter_code
_entity_poly.pdbx_strand_id
1 'polypeptide(L)'
;MHHDHGESEESGHHLGFVSALAHQFMKHKLDEFEDANDYLKPALEMPVSGHHEVYAGKVAESVVFKDRGVLLSGCQSDQTSADANPSGDKAEAYGAMSNALQMVLANNKGPITNYELVTEVWKVLKKQGFSQRPGLYCADHNARAHSIC
;
A
#
# COMPACT_ATOMS: atom_id res chain seq x y z
N MET A 1 45.78 20.68 -20.12
CA MET A 1 44.66 20.17 -20.94
C MET A 1 44.94 18.69 -21.14
N HIS A 2 44.19 17.73 -20.59
CA HIS A 2 42.76 17.66 -20.30
C HIS A 2 42.48 16.98 -18.95
N HIS A 3 41.52 17.52 -18.20
CA HIS A 3 40.74 16.76 -17.23
C HIS A 3 39.72 15.94 -18.04
N ASP A 4 39.66 14.65 -17.77
CA ASP A 4 38.57 13.78 -18.20
C ASP A 4 37.69 13.51 -16.97
N HIS A 5 36.52 14.13 -16.97
CA HIS A 5 35.43 13.90 -16.02
C HIS A 5 34.37 13.13 -16.78
N GLY A 6 34.03 11.92 -16.33
CA GLY A 6 32.89 11.21 -16.90
C GLY A 6 32.69 9.81 -16.37
N GLU A 7 31.66 9.65 -15.54
CA GLU A 7 30.88 8.41 -15.39
C GLU A 7 31.55 7.18 -14.75
N SER A 8 31.68 7.16 -13.42
CA SER A 8 31.90 5.89 -12.69
C SER A 8 31.38 5.83 -11.25
N GLU A 9 30.50 6.73 -10.81
CA GLU A 9 30.07 6.75 -9.41
C GLU A 9 28.79 5.94 -9.12
N GLU A 10 27.92 5.70 -10.11
CA GLU A 10 26.57 5.14 -9.85
C GLU A 10 26.53 3.59 -9.84
N SER A 11 27.40 2.93 -10.62
CA SER A 11 27.46 1.46 -10.67
C SER A 11 27.93 0.86 -9.34
N GLY A 12 28.80 1.54 -8.61
CA GLY A 12 29.37 1.03 -7.35
C GLY A 12 28.37 0.89 -6.20
N HIS A 13 27.38 1.79 -6.11
CA HIS A 13 26.41 1.79 -5.01
C HIS A 13 25.34 0.68 -5.16
N HIS A 14 24.88 0.40 -6.38
CA HIS A 14 23.86 -0.62 -6.64
C HIS A 14 24.40 -2.06 -6.52
N LEU A 15 25.67 -2.29 -6.89
CA LEU A 15 26.33 -3.59 -6.71
C LEU A 15 26.45 -4.03 -5.23
N GLY A 16 26.30 -3.12 -4.27
CA GLY A 16 26.23 -3.46 -2.84
C GLY A 16 24.87 -4.00 -2.39
N PHE A 17 23.78 -3.63 -3.08
CA PHE A 17 22.41 -4.09 -2.80
C PHE A 17 21.99 -5.29 -3.64
N VAL A 18 22.52 -5.40 -4.86
CA VAL A 18 22.24 -6.48 -5.80
C VAL A 18 23.35 -7.52 -5.71
N SER A 19 22.98 -8.78 -5.45
CA SER A 19 23.98 -9.86 -5.39
C SER A 19 24.68 -10.05 -6.74
N ALA A 20 25.93 -10.53 -6.72
CA ALA A 20 26.71 -10.74 -7.94
C ALA A 20 26.00 -11.62 -8.97
N LEU A 21 25.28 -12.65 -8.53
CA LEU A 21 24.49 -13.53 -9.40
C LEU A 21 23.31 -12.78 -10.03
N ALA A 22 22.57 -11.98 -9.26
CA ALA A 22 21.47 -11.18 -9.77
C ALA A 22 21.97 -10.12 -10.77
N HIS A 23 23.11 -9.48 -10.48
CA HIS A 23 23.73 -8.53 -11.38
C HIS A 23 24.15 -9.17 -12.72
N GLN A 24 24.79 -10.35 -12.67
CA GLN A 24 25.15 -11.11 -13.88
C GLN A 24 23.92 -11.55 -14.68
N PHE A 25 22.88 -12.01 -14.01
CA PHE A 25 21.62 -12.39 -14.64
C PHE A 25 20.96 -11.20 -15.36
N MET A 26 20.86 -10.04 -14.71
CA MET A 26 20.32 -8.83 -15.32
C MET A 26 21.16 -8.37 -16.51
N LYS A 27 22.49 -8.43 -16.40
CA LYS A 27 23.39 -8.12 -17.51
C LYS A 27 23.20 -9.07 -18.69
N HIS A 28 23.09 -10.37 -18.45
CA HIS A 28 22.81 -11.36 -19.48
C HIS A 28 21.47 -11.12 -20.18
N LYS A 29 20.43 -10.72 -19.43
CA LYS A 29 19.13 -10.35 -19.98
C LYS A 29 19.14 -9.05 -20.77
N LEU A 30 20.11 -8.17 -20.52
CA LEU A 30 20.39 -7.01 -21.36
C LEU A 30 21.12 -7.45 -22.65
N ASP A 31 22.20 -8.22 -22.52
CA ASP A 31 23.15 -8.52 -23.61
C ASP A 31 22.65 -9.53 -24.69
N GLU A 32 21.67 -10.40 -24.41
CA GLU A 32 21.06 -11.31 -25.41
C GLU A 32 20.01 -10.58 -26.30
N PHE A 33 20.51 -9.68 -27.15
CA PHE A 33 19.80 -8.67 -27.95
C PHE A 33 19.12 -9.16 -29.26
N GLU A 34 18.57 -10.38 -29.34
CA GLU A 34 17.70 -10.76 -30.48
C GLU A 34 16.21 -10.90 -30.10
N ASP A 35 15.90 -11.30 -28.86
CA ASP A 35 14.52 -11.48 -28.35
C ASP A 35 14.22 -10.66 -27.07
N ALA A 36 15.01 -9.61 -26.80
CA ALA A 36 14.92 -8.76 -25.60
C ALA A 36 13.59 -8.02 -25.41
N ASN A 37 12.67 -8.11 -26.37
CA ASN A 37 11.37 -7.43 -26.33
C ASN A 37 10.34 -8.10 -25.41
N ASP A 38 10.59 -9.26 -24.83
CA ASP A 38 9.61 -9.87 -23.91
C ASP A 38 9.96 -9.64 -22.43
N TYR A 39 11.21 -9.87 -22.03
CA TYR A 39 11.59 -9.84 -20.61
C TYR A 39 11.65 -8.43 -20.00
N LEU A 40 12.26 -7.47 -20.71
CA LEU A 40 12.49 -6.11 -20.18
C LEU A 40 11.44 -5.09 -20.61
N LYS A 41 10.63 -5.42 -21.62
CA LYS A 41 9.64 -4.51 -22.18
C LYS A 41 8.70 -3.90 -21.13
N PRO A 42 8.16 -4.64 -20.13
CA PRO A 42 7.34 -4.03 -19.08
C PRO A 42 8.07 -2.95 -18.27
N ALA A 43 9.38 -3.07 -18.08
CA ALA A 43 10.19 -2.08 -17.36
C ALA A 43 10.55 -0.89 -18.26
N LEU A 44 10.84 -1.13 -19.54
CA LEU A 44 11.18 -0.08 -20.52
C LEU A 44 9.98 0.80 -20.91
N GLU A 45 8.77 0.23 -20.93
CA GLU A 45 7.53 0.96 -21.24
C GLU A 45 7.00 1.78 -20.05
N MET A 46 7.57 1.61 -18.85
CA MET A 46 7.14 2.36 -17.67
C MET A 46 7.61 3.82 -17.76
N PRO A 47 6.69 4.81 -17.70
CA PRO A 47 7.08 6.21 -17.77
C PRO A 47 7.74 6.65 -16.45
N VAL A 48 9.07 6.65 -16.43
CA VAL A 48 9.89 7.15 -15.31
C VAL A 48 10.72 8.32 -15.83
N SER A 49 10.51 9.53 -15.30
CA SER A 49 11.18 10.74 -15.78
C SER A 49 12.49 11.06 -15.04
N GLY A 50 12.76 10.37 -13.91
CA GLY A 50 14.05 10.41 -13.24
C GLY A 50 14.17 9.39 -12.09
N HIS A 51 15.40 8.99 -11.76
CA HIS A 51 15.71 7.94 -10.76
C HIS A 51 15.05 8.16 -9.39
N HIS A 52 14.93 9.41 -8.96
CA HIS A 52 14.27 9.75 -7.71
C HIS A 52 12.79 9.31 -7.66
N GLU A 53 12.09 9.10 -8.79
CA GLU A 53 10.72 8.58 -8.84
C GLU A 53 10.57 7.15 -8.34
N VAL A 54 11.64 6.34 -8.41
CA VAL A 54 11.63 4.94 -7.98
C VAL A 54 12.21 4.75 -6.58
N TYR A 55 12.47 5.83 -5.85
CA TYR A 55 12.94 5.75 -4.47
C TYR A 55 11.84 5.24 -3.54
N ALA A 56 12.21 4.29 -2.67
CA ALA A 56 11.28 3.74 -1.68
C ALA A 56 10.72 4.85 -0.78
N GLY A 57 9.39 4.85 -0.59
CA GLY A 57 8.71 5.83 0.25
C GLY A 57 8.51 7.20 -0.37
N LYS A 58 8.87 7.41 -1.65
CA LYS A 58 8.48 8.64 -2.35
C LYS A 58 6.97 8.72 -2.47
N VAL A 59 6.39 9.80 -1.96
CA VAL A 59 4.99 10.13 -2.18
C VAL A 59 4.90 10.72 -3.59
N ALA A 60 4.29 9.98 -4.52
CA ALA A 60 4.01 10.55 -5.83
C ALA A 60 3.07 11.75 -5.66
N GLU A 61 3.37 12.89 -6.30
CA GLU A 61 2.52 14.08 -6.25
C GLU A 61 1.08 13.79 -6.72
N SER A 62 0.88 12.74 -7.53
CA SER A 62 -0.42 12.23 -7.97
C SER A 62 -1.24 11.51 -6.88
N VAL A 63 -0.65 11.23 -5.71
CA VAL A 63 -1.24 10.56 -4.54
C VAL A 63 -1.67 11.56 -3.47
N VAL A 64 -1.74 12.86 -3.79
CA VAL A 64 -2.61 13.75 -3.00
C VAL A 64 -4.01 13.17 -3.12
N PHE A 65 -4.54 12.68 -2.00
CA PHE A 65 -5.84 12.01 -1.92
C PHE A 65 -6.89 12.96 -2.50
N LYS A 66 -7.24 12.76 -3.78
CA LYS A 66 -8.18 13.64 -4.47
C LYS A 66 -9.48 13.60 -3.67
N ASP A 67 -10.16 14.73 -3.55
CA ASP A 67 -11.39 14.97 -2.75
C ASP A 67 -12.57 14.00 -3.03
N ARG A 68 -12.39 13.01 -3.90
CA ARG A 68 -13.41 12.09 -4.40
C ARG A 68 -13.42 10.73 -3.70
N GLY A 69 -12.48 10.46 -2.80
CA GLY A 69 -12.34 9.15 -2.15
C GLY A 69 -12.57 9.18 -0.64
N VAL A 70 -12.90 8.00 -0.10
CA VAL A 70 -12.85 7.68 1.33
C VAL A 70 -12.00 6.42 1.50
N LEU A 71 -10.97 6.49 2.34
CA LEU A 71 -10.16 5.33 2.73
C LEU A 71 -10.40 5.00 4.20
N LEU A 72 -10.83 3.77 4.45
CA LEU A 72 -10.90 3.18 5.78
C LEU A 72 -9.74 2.18 5.93
N SER A 73 -8.84 2.45 6.85
CA SER A 73 -7.71 1.57 7.18
C SER A 73 -8.05 0.62 8.32
N GLY A 74 -7.43 -0.56 8.35
CA GLY A 74 -7.62 -1.55 9.41
C GLY A 74 -7.04 -1.16 10.77
N CYS A 75 -5.99 -0.33 10.76
CA CYS A 75 -5.23 0.11 11.93
C CYS A 75 -4.47 1.42 11.64
N GLN A 76 -3.92 2.06 12.67
CA GLN A 76 -2.95 3.14 12.51
C GLN A 76 -1.61 2.60 11.99
N SER A 77 -0.75 3.46 11.44
CA SER A 77 0.52 3.06 10.83
C SER A 77 1.52 2.45 11.82
N ASP A 78 1.34 2.69 13.12
CA ASP A 78 2.15 2.13 14.22
C ASP A 78 1.54 0.84 14.81
N GLN A 79 0.52 0.28 14.17
CA GLN A 79 -0.24 -0.88 14.65
C GLN A 79 -0.34 -1.99 13.59
N THR A 80 -0.75 -3.18 14.04
CA THR A 80 -1.02 -4.33 13.19
C THR A 80 -2.52 -4.61 13.13
N SER A 81 -3.07 -4.80 11.93
CA SER A 81 -4.43 -5.33 11.75
C SER A 81 -4.42 -6.85 11.93
N ALA A 82 -5.38 -7.37 12.69
CA ALA A 82 -5.43 -8.77 13.07
C ALA A 82 -6.30 -9.62 12.12
N ASP A 83 -5.80 -10.81 11.81
CA ASP A 83 -6.60 -11.95 11.38
C ASP A 83 -7.01 -12.74 12.62
N ALA A 84 -8.31 -12.98 12.78
CA ALA A 84 -8.90 -13.62 13.94
C ALA A 84 -9.49 -14.98 13.58
N ASN A 85 -9.25 -15.95 14.44
CA ASN A 85 -9.80 -17.30 14.35
C ASN A 85 -10.15 -17.80 15.76
N PRO A 86 -11.25 -17.32 16.35
CA PRO A 86 -11.59 -17.62 17.74
C PRO A 86 -11.99 -19.09 17.98
N SER A 87 -12.52 -19.78 16.96
CA SER A 87 -12.92 -21.19 17.06
C SER A 87 -11.77 -22.17 16.79
N GLY A 88 -10.69 -21.70 16.18
CA GLY A 88 -9.58 -22.53 15.70
C GLY A 88 -9.85 -23.17 14.34
N ASP A 89 -11.07 -23.07 13.80
CA ASP A 89 -11.41 -23.53 12.46
C ASP A 89 -11.01 -22.49 11.41
N LYS A 90 -10.16 -22.91 10.46
CA LYS A 90 -9.71 -22.03 9.36
C LYS A 90 -10.87 -21.55 8.50
N ALA A 91 -11.96 -22.32 8.40
CA ALA A 91 -13.15 -21.91 7.64
C ALA A 91 -13.89 -20.73 8.28
N GLU A 92 -13.67 -20.46 9.57
CA GLU A 92 -14.29 -19.38 10.33
C GLU A 92 -13.32 -18.22 10.62
N ALA A 93 -12.14 -18.22 10.00
CA ALA A 93 -11.18 -17.14 10.14
C ALA A 93 -11.66 -15.86 9.42
N TYR A 94 -11.39 -14.69 9.99
CA TYR A 94 -11.80 -13.40 9.44
C TYR A 94 -10.81 -12.28 9.76
N GLY A 95 -10.78 -11.24 8.93
CA GLY A 95 -10.10 -9.99 9.28
C GLY A 95 -10.91 -9.23 10.33
N ALA A 96 -10.28 -8.85 11.45
CA ALA A 96 -10.97 -8.26 12.60
C ALA A 96 -11.76 -6.99 12.24
N MET A 97 -11.16 -6.06 11.48
CA MET A 97 -11.82 -4.82 11.06
C MET A 97 -13.00 -5.09 10.13
N SER A 98 -12.82 -5.95 9.12
CA SER A 98 -13.88 -6.27 8.15
C SER A 98 -15.07 -6.95 8.82
N ASN A 99 -14.82 -7.86 9.76
CA ASN A 99 -15.89 -8.49 10.55
C ASN A 99 -16.60 -7.48 11.46
N ALA A 100 -15.85 -6.62 12.16
CA ALA A 100 -16.44 -5.56 12.99
C ALA A 100 -17.30 -4.59 12.17
N LEU A 101 -16.89 -4.25 10.95
CA LEU A 101 -17.66 -3.45 10.00
C LEU A 101 -18.98 -4.13 9.62
N GLN A 102 -18.95 -5.42 9.27
CA GLN A 102 -20.17 -6.18 9.00
C GLN A 102 -21.11 -6.22 10.21
N MET A 103 -20.58 -6.41 11.42
CA MET A 103 -21.39 -6.38 12.65
C MET A 103 -22.06 -5.03 12.89
N VAL A 104 -21.37 -3.92 12.64
CA VAL A 104 -21.96 -2.57 12.78
C VAL A 104 -23.06 -2.37 11.76
N LEU A 105 -22.82 -2.70 10.49
CA LEU A 105 -23.82 -2.55 9.42
C LEU A 105 -25.06 -3.43 9.66
N ALA A 106 -24.88 -4.66 10.13
CA ALA A 106 -25.99 -5.56 10.42
C ALA A 106 -26.90 -5.07 11.57
N ASN A 107 -26.32 -4.35 12.53
CA ASN A 107 -27.05 -3.82 13.69
C ASN A 107 -27.63 -2.41 13.45
N ASN A 108 -27.11 -1.68 12.47
CA ASN A 108 -27.55 -0.34 12.15
C ASN A 108 -28.71 -0.36 11.14
N LYS A 109 -29.87 0.18 11.53
CA LYS A 109 -31.09 0.21 10.69
C LYS A 109 -31.32 1.53 9.95
N GLY A 110 -30.48 2.53 10.17
CA GLY A 110 -30.63 3.88 9.61
C GLY A 110 -29.40 4.36 8.87
N PRO A 111 -29.44 5.60 8.33
CA PRO A 111 -28.27 6.22 7.74
C PRO A 111 -27.13 6.33 8.76
N ILE A 112 -25.90 6.10 8.31
CA ILE A 112 -24.68 6.24 9.12
C ILE A 112 -23.65 7.01 8.30
N THR A 113 -22.97 7.97 8.92
CA THR A 113 -21.88 8.70 8.26
C THR A 113 -20.58 7.91 8.26
N ASN A 114 -19.62 8.27 7.40
CA ASN A 114 -18.30 7.62 7.38
C ASN A 114 -17.59 7.73 8.74
N TYR A 115 -17.69 8.88 9.41
CA TYR A 115 -17.13 9.11 10.74
C TYR A 115 -17.81 8.25 11.82
N GLU A 116 -19.13 8.16 11.81
CA GLU A 116 -19.86 7.31 12.76
C GLU A 116 -19.53 5.84 12.54
N LEU A 117 -19.47 5.38 11.28
CA LEU A 117 -19.12 4.00 10.95
C LEU A 117 -17.76 3.61 11.52
N VAL A 118 -16.70 4.39 11.26
CA VAL A 118 -15.35 4.05 11.78
C VAL A 118 -15.32 4.08 13.31
N THR A 119 -16.09 4.99 13.93
CA THR A 119 -16.18 5.12 15.38
C THR A 119 -16.85 3.90 16.02
N GLU A 120 -17.96 3.43 15.45
CA GLU A 120 -18.65 2.23 15.93
C GLU A 120 -17.84 0.96 15.70
N VAL A 121 -17.15 0.85 14.56
CA VAL A 121 -16.24 -0.27 14.27
C VAL A 121 -15.13 -0.33 15.31
N TRP A 122 -14.53 0.82 15.65
CA TRP A 122 -13.51 0.89 16.69
C TRP A 122 -14.04 0.43 18.06
N LYS A 123 -15.27 0.81 18.43
CA LYS A 123 -15.90 0.35 19.68
C LYS A 123 -16.08 -1.16 19.71
N VAL A 124 -16.51 -1.77 18.60
CA VAL A 124 -16.64 -3.24 18.48
C VAL A 124 -15.29 -3.92 18.65
N LEU A 125 -14.25 -3.46 17.95
CA LEU A 125 -12.89 -4.00 18.05
C LEU A 125 -12.35 -3.94 19.47
N LYS A 126 -12.50 -2.78 20.14
CA LYS A 126 -12.08 -2.60 21.54
C LYS A 126 -12.83 -3.55 22.47
N LYS A 127 -14.13 -3.74 22.28
CA LYS A 127 -14.95 -4.68 23.07
C LYS A 127 -14.53 -6.13 22.88
N GLN A 128 -14.07 -6.49 21.68
CA GLN A 128 -13.55 -7.83 21.36
C GLN A 128 -12.10 -8.05 21.80
N GLY A 129 -11.44 -7.03 22.35
CA GLY A 129 -10.07 -7.12 22.87
C GLY A 129 -8.97 -6.85 21.85
N PHE A 130 -9.30 -6.37 20.64
CA PHE A 130 -8.29 -5.98 19.66
C PHE A 130 -7.70 -4.60 20.00
N SER A 131 -6.37 -4.48 19.85
CA SER A 131 -5.63 -3.23 20.08
C SER A 131 -5.64 -2.29 18.87
N GLN A 132 -5.97 -2.81 17.68
CA GLN A 132 -5.99 -2.05 16.43
C GLN A 132 -7.05 -0.94 16.45
N ARG A 133 -6.74 0.19 15.83
CA ARG A 133 -7.60 1.37 15.73
C ARG A 133 -7.78 1.74 14.26
N PRO A 134 -8.95 1.45 13.66
CA PRO A 134 -9.19 1.79 12.27
C PRO A 134 -9.13 3.31 12.07
N GLY A 135 -8.59 3.74 10.93
CA GLY A 135 -8.46 5.16 10.56
C GLY A 135 -9.33 5.52 9.36
N LEU A 136 -9.85 6.75 9.34
CA LEU A 136 -10.64 7.33 8.25
C LEU A 136 -9.84 8.45 7.59
N TYR A 137 -9.60 8.34 6.28
CA TYR A 137 -8.91 9.33 5.47
C TYR A 137 -9.80 9.75 4.30
N CYS A 138 -10.27 10.99 4.34
CA CYS A 138 -11.12 11.57 3.32
C CYS A 138 -11.10 13.09 3.42
N ALA A 139 -11.66 13.78 2.43
CA ALA A 139 -11.97 15.20 2.54
C ALA A 139 -13.02 15.45 3.64
N ASP A 140 -13.03 16.64 4.24
CA ASP A 140 -13.89 16.99 5.39
C ASP A 140 -15.38 16.74 5.13
N HIS A 141 -15.86 17.08 3.93
CA HIS A 141 -17.27 16.88 3.57
C HIS A 141 -17.65 15.40 3.52
N ASN A 142 -16.72 14.51 3.18
CA ASN A 142 -16.95 13.07 3.11
C ASN A 142 -17.03 12.43 4.49
N ALA A 143 -16.40 13.00 5.53
CA ALA A 143 -16.50 12.45 6.89
C ALA A 143 -17.95 12.44 7.41
N ARG A 144 -18.74 13.44 7.00
CA ARG A 144 -20.16 13.60 7.36
C ARG A 144 -21.12 13.12 6.29
N ALA A 145 -20.62 12.68 5.14
CA ALA A 145 -21.45 12.05 4.11
C ALA A 145 -21.90 10.66 4.58
N HIS A 146 -23.02 10.18 4.02
CA HIS A 146 -23.47 8.82 4.23
C HIS A 146 -22.43 7.81 3.73
N SER A 147 -22.26 6.73 4.50
CA SER A 147 -21.35 5.66 4.16
C SER A 147 -21.88 4.85 2.97
N ILE A 148 -21.04 4.65 1.97
CA ILE A 148 -21.26 3.83 0.75
C ILE A 148 -22.31 4.39 -0.22
N CYS A 149 -23.56 4.57 0.20
CA CYS A 149 -24.64 5.07 -0.65
C CYS A 149 -25.72 5.85 0.12
#